data_AF-T0S2Z7-F1
#
_entry.id   AF-T0S2Z7-F1
#
_cell.length_a   1.000
_cell.length_b   1.000
_cell.length_c   1.000
_cell.angle_alpha   90.00
_cell.angle_beta   90.00
_cell.angle_gamma   90.00
#
_symmetry.space_group_name_H-M   'P 1'
#
loop_
_entity.id
_entity.type
_entity.pdbx_description
1 polymer ?
#
loop_
_entity_poly.entity_id
_entity_poly.type
_entity_poly.pdbx_seq_one_letter_code
_entity_poly.pdbx_strand_id
1 'polypeptide(L)'
;MRAVAIVAACLAAAAHGLSSLPNFDGHYIYCWRTSESVKLTSISSAMKEETAEALNCGLEMSFSAPETLAVGEGLPVTWSVSYNPKTILANTIGLKVPFPVMQSPASRDVYEIYHSNIHSCEYGDNICDAYDNGVYVRDHTPNKLANFSANYSATYSTNELTFPRAGKFIVFAHIALPGANASERFDFAVYRTITVA
;
A
#
# COMPACT_ATOMS: atom_id res chain seq x y z
N MET A 1 -35.29 -19.85 -46.36
CA MET A 1 -34.50 -19.89 -45.10
C MET A 1 -33.41 -18.84 -45.21
N ARG A 2 -33.50 -17.76 -44.43
CA ARG A 2 -32.46 -16.74 -44.30
C ARG A 2 -32.32 -16.46 -42.81
N ALA A 3 -31.22 -16.93 -42.23
CA ALA A 3 -30.77 -16.55 -40.90
C ALA A 3 -29.87 -15.31 -40.99
N VAL A 4 -29.42 -14.83 -39.83
CA VAL A 4 -28.46 -13.74 -39.55
C VAL A 4 -29.15 -12.43 -39.13
N ALA A 5 -28.84 -11.79 -38.01
CA ALA A 5 -28.24 -12.15 -36.73
C ALA A 5 -28.59 -10.98 -35.79
N ILE A 6 -29.08 -11.25 -34.57
CA ILE A 6 -29.31 -10.20 -33.57
C ILE A 6 -27.96 -9.95 -32.90
N VAL A 7 -27.33 -8.81 -33.19
CA VAL A 7 -26.16 -8.34 -32.45
C VAL A 7 -26.67 -7.72 -31.15
N ALA A 8 -26.59 -8.48 -30.06
CA ALA A 8 -26.76 -7.93 -28.72
C ALA A 8 -25.46 -7.18 -28.35
N ALA A 9 -25.50 -5.85 -28.36
CA ALA A 9 -24.44 -5.03 -27.81
C ALA A 9 -24.54 -5.09 -26.28
N CYS A 10 -23.67 -5.87 -25.64
CA CYS A 10 -23.47 -5.80 -24.20
C CYS A 10 -22.77 -4.47 -23.87
N LEU A 11 -23.55 -3.50 -23.39
CA LEU A 11 -23.01 -2.36 -22.66
C LEU A 11 -22.44 -2.88 -21.34
N ALA A 12 -21.14 -3.16 -21.30
CA ALA A 12 -20.42 -3.31 -20.05
C ALA A 12 -20.32 -1.92 -19.40
N ALA A 13 -21.23 -1.65 -18.47
CA ALA A 13 -21.07 -0.53 -17.55
C ALA A 13 -19.83 -0.80 -16.70
N ALA A 14 -18.78 0.02 -16.88
CA ALA A 14 -17.62 0.02 -16.01
C ALA A 14 -18.04 0.58 -14.64
N ALA A 15 -18.47 -0.30 -13.74
CA ALA A 15 -18.57 -0.01 -12.33
C ALA A 15 -17.21 -0.31 -11.68
N HIS A 16 -16.30 0.66 -11.67
CA HIS A 16 -15.13 0.62 -10.79
C HIS A 16 -15.57 1.08 -9.39
N GLY A 17 -16.27 0.21 -8.67
CA GLY A 17 -16.60 0.39 -7.26
C GLY A 17 -15.95 -0.73 -6.46
N LEU A 18 -15.17 -0.38 -5.43
CA LEU A 18 -14.61 -1.33 -4.47
C LEU A 18 -15.74 -2.22 -3.92
N SER A 19 -15.69 -3.55 -4.12
CA SER A 19 -16.73 -4.46 -3.60
C SER A 19 -16.19 -5.62 -2.76
N SER A 20 -15.05 -5.45 -2.10
CA SER A 20 -14.61 -6.37 -1.05
C SER A 20 -13.65 -5.69 -0.09
N LEU A 21 -13.80 -6.01 1.20
CA LEU A 21 -12.77 -5.71 2.20
C LEU A 21 -11.42 -6.29 1.75
N PRO A 22 -10.27 -5.62 2.04
CA PRO A 22 -8.98 -6.19 1.76
C PRO A 22 -8.78 -7.46 2.60
N ASN A 23 -7.87 -8.31 2.15
CA ASN A 23 -7.41 -9.40 2.98
C ASN A 23 -6.51 -8.86 4.11
N PHE A 24 -6.85 -9.23 5.35
CA PHE A 24 -6.22 -8.75 6.58
C PHE A 24 -5.20 -9.74 7.17
N ASP A 25 -4.63 -10.64 6.36
CA ASP A 25 -3.69 -11.67 6.79
C ASP A 25 -2.25 -11.17 7.02
N GLY A 26 -1.97 -9.90 6.72
CA GLY A 26 -0.63 -9.32 6.83
C GLY A 26 0.35 -9.74 5.75
N HIS A 27 -0.09 -10.41 4.68
CA HIS A 27 0.77 -10.91 3.60
C HIS A 27 0.20 -10.65 2.21
N TYR A 28 -1.13 -10.52 2.08
CA TYR A 28 -1.79 -10.20 0.83
C TYR A 28 -1.57 -8.72 0.48
N ILE A 29 -0.71 -8.50 -0.51
CA ILE A 29 -0.26 -7.17 -0.94
C ILE A 29 -1.18 -6.59 -2.01
N TYR A 30 -1.44 -5.29 -1.90
CA TYR A 30 -2.09 -4.46 -2.91
C TYR A 30 -1.08 -3.44 -3.41
N CYS A 31 -1.13 -3.10 -4.70
CA CYS A 31 -0.19 -2.16 -5.27
C CYS A 31 -0.76 -1.32 -6.41
N TRP A 32 -0.15 -0.17 -6.62
CA TRP A 32 -0.61 0.83 -7.57
C TRP A 32 0.55 1.51 -8.27
N ARG A 33 0.35 1.86 -9.55
CA ARG A 33 1.16 2.86 -10.24
C ARG A 33 0.38 4.17 -10.26
N THR A 34 1.01 5.25 -9.80
CA THR A 34 0.39 6.57 -9.70
C THR A 34 1.23 7.59 -10.47
N SER A 35 0.57 8.41 -11.29
CA SER A 35 1.19 9.54 -11.99
C SER A 35 1.34 10.77 -11.07
N GLU A 36 1.93 10.56 -9.90
CA GLU A 36 2.23 11.60 -8.92
C GLU A 36 3.60 11.40 -8.28
N SER A 37 4.17 12.48 -7.75
CA SER A 37 5.48 12.41 -7.11
C SER A 37 5.45 11.60 -5.81
N VAL A 38 6.48 10.77 -5.60
CA VAL A 38 6.70 10.06 -4.33
C VAL A 38 6.94 11.00 -3.13
N LYS A 39 7.21 12.29 -3.39
CA LYS A 39 7.35 13.33 -2.34
C LYS A 39 6.02 13.81 -1.77
N LEU A 40 4.89 13.50 -2.42
CA LEU A 40 3.58 13.90 -1.93
C LEU A 40 3.13 12.97 -0.81
N THR A 41 2.63 13.57 0.27
CA THR A 41 2.06 12.86 1.43
C THR A 41 0.58 12.53 1.24
N SER A 42 -0.06 13.09 0.22
CA SER A 42 -1.45 12.81 -0.13
C SER A 42 -1.53 12.72 -1.65
N ILE A 43 -2.14 11.65 -2.13
CA ILE A 43 -2.23 11.30 -3.55
C ILE A 43 -3.69 11.16 -3.96
N SER A 44 -3.98 11.46 -5.22
CA SER A 44 -5.33 11.45 -5.78
C SER A 44 -5.64 10.13 -6.44
N SER A 45 -6.78 9.53 -6.10
CA SER A 45 -7.26 8.31 -6.75
C SER A 45 -7.51 8.50 -8.25
N ALA A 46 -7.72 9.74 -8.71
CA ALA A 46 -7.84 10.07 -10.13
C ALA A 46 -6.51 9.93 -10.91
N MET A 47 -5.38 9.88 -10.22
CA MET A 47 -4.04 9.73 -10.81
C MET A 47 -3.55 8.27 -10.81
N LYS A 48 -4.40 7.34 -10.38
CA LYS A 48 -4.16 5.90 -10.41
C LYS A 48 -4.21 5.41 -11.85
N GLU A 49 -3.08 4.90 -12.33
CA GLU A 49 -2.97 4.38 -13.70
C GLU A 49 -3.16 2.87 -13.76
N GLU A 50 -2.57 2.16 -12.80
CA GLU A 50 -2.61 0.71 -12.74
C GLU A 50 -2.86 0.26 -11.30
N THR A 51 -3.51 -0.89 -11.15
CA THR A 51 -3.70 -1.57 -9.87
C THR A 51 -3.41 -3.04 -10.04
N ALA A 52 -2.76 -3.64 -9.05
CA ALA A 52 -2.59 -5.07 -8.99
C ALA A 52 -2.59 -5.55 -7.54
N GLU A 53 -2.55 -6.87 -7.37
CA GLU A 53 -2.57 -7.53 -6.08
C GLU A 53 -1.72 -8.81 -6.11
N ALA A 54 -1.32 -9.26 -4.93
CA ALA A 54 -0.52 -10.46 -4.71
C ALA A 54 0.74 -10.49 -5.60
N LEU A 55 0.98 -11.61 -6.28
CA LEU A 55 2.18 -11.83 -7.09
C LEU A 55 2.32 -10.82 -8.26
N ASN A 56 1.23 -10.19 -8.68
CA ASN A 56 1.25 -9.19 -9.76
C ASN A 56 1.86 -7.85 -9.32
N CYS A 57 2.14 -7.67 -8.03
CA CYS A 57 2.84 -6.51 -7.50
C CYS A 57 4.37 -6.58 -7.67
N GLY A 58 4.93 -7.76 -7.90
CA GLY A 58 6.37 -7.98 -8.02
C GLY A 58 7.15 -7.89 -6.69
N LEU A 59 6.69 -7.07 -5.75
CA LEU A 59 7.15 -7.05 -4.36
C LEU A 59 6.33 -8.02 -3.49
N GLU A 60 6.95 -8.46 -2.40
CA GLU A 60 6.32 -9.20 -1.33
C GLU A 60 6.40 -8.37 -0.04
N MET A 61 5.33 -8.37 0.76
CA MET A 61 5.30 -7.68 2.05
C MET A 61 4.84 -8.63 3.15
N SER A 62 5.37 -8.41 4.35
CA SER A 62 4.86 -9.04 5.57
C SER A 62 4.55 -7.98 6.60
N PHE A 63 3.46 -8.13 7.34
CA PHE A 63 3.03 -7.22 8.38
C PHE A 63 2.46 -7.97 9.59
N SER A 64 3.17 -7.80 10.71
CA SER A 64 2.87 -8.41 11.99
C SER A 64 2.43 -7.34 12.98
N ALA A 65 1.25 -7.56 13.56
CA ALA A 65 0.66 -6.77 14.62
C ALA A 65 -0.11 -7.73 15.55
N PRO A 66 -0.24 -7.43 16.85
CA PRO A 66 -1.11 -8.19 17.74
C PRO A 66 -2.58 -8.03 17.31
N GLU A 67 -3.41 -9.04 17.61
CA GLU A 67 -4.84 -9.00 17.31
C GLU A 67 -5.62 -8.08 18.27
N THR A 68 -5.11 -7.92 19.49
CA THR A 68 -5.70 -7.11 20.55
C THR A 68 -4.70 -6.12 21.13
N LEU A 69 -5.21 -4.99 21.63
CA LEU A 69 -4.41 -3.91 22.25
C LEU A 69 -5.23 -3.20 23.33
N ALA A 70 -4.60 -2.75 24.41
CA ALA A 70 -5.31 -1.92 25.39
C ALA A 70 -5.50 -0.49 24.89
N VAL A 71 -6.59 0.18 25.32
CA VAL A 71 -6.76 1.62 25.05
C VAL A 71 -5.57 2.43 25.56
N GLY A 72 -5.01 3.28 24.69
CA GLY A 72 -3.86 4.14 24.98
C GLY A 72 -2.49 3.46 24.90
N GLU A 73 -2.45 2.13 24.71
CA GLU A 73 -1.22 1.39 24.51
C GLU A 73 -0.65 1.64 23.10
N GLY A 74 0.68 1.61 22.97
CA GLY A 74 1.36 1.68 21.69
C GLY A 74 1.36 0.33 21.00
N LEU A 75 0.82 0.25 19.79
CA LEU A 75 0.70 -0.97 18.99
C LEU A 75 2.09 -1.43 18.50
N PRO A 76 2.66 -2.53 19.02
CA PRO A 76 3.93 -3.03 18.53
C PRO A 76 3.71 -3.69 17.17
N VAL A 77 4.38 -3.19 16.14
CA VAL A 77 4.30 -3.75 14.79
C VAL A 77 5.67 -3.92 14.14
N THR A 78 5.75 -4.92 13.26
CA THR A 78 6.89 -5.16 12.38
C THR A 78 6.38 -5.36 10.98
N TRP A 79 7.04 -4.74 10.01
CA TRP A 79 6.75 -4.99 8.60
C TRP A 79 8.03 -5.11 7.79
N SER A 80 7.96 -5.85 6.70
CA SER A 80 9.04 -5.98 5.74
C SER A 80 8.53 -5.86 4.32
N VAL A 81 9.43 -5.46 3.44
CA VAL A 81 9.26 -5.55 2.00
C VAL A 81 10.47 -6.25 1.41
N SER A 82 10.22 -7.14 0.47
CA SER A 82 11.25 -7.85 -0.25
C SER A 82 10.87 -8.01 -1.71
N TYR A 83 11.88 -8.28 -2.54
CA TYR A 83 11.64 -8.64 -3.93
C TYR A 83 12.56 -9.76 -4.38
N ASN A 84 12.08 -10.50 -5.37
CA ASN A 84 12.91 -11.36 -6.19
C ASN A 84 13.02 -10.71 -7.57
N PRO A 85 14.21 -10.51 -8.16
CA PRO A 85 14.32 -9.96 -9.50
C PRO A 85 13.45 -10.67 -10.55
N LYS A 86 13.16 -11.97 -10.35
CA LYS A 86 12.24 -12.74 -11.21
C LYS A 86 10.77 -12.33 -11.04
N THR A 87 10.30 -12.06 -9.82
CA THR A 87 8.91 -11.62 -9.57
C THR A 87 8.67 -10.22 -10.11
N ILE A 88 9.69 -9.36 -10.09
CA ILE A 88 9.63 -8.06 -10.77
C ILE A 88 9.36 -8.21 -12.26
N LEU A 89 9.94 -9.19 -12.96
CA LEU A 89 9.66 -9.34 -14.40
C LEU A 89 8.21 -9.71 -14.73
N ALA A 90 7.46 -10.23 -13.77
CA ALA A 90 6.08 -10.66 -13.93
C ALA A 90 5.05 -9.66 -13.39
N ASN A 91 5.48 -8.55 -12.77
CA ASN A 91 4.54 -7.57 -12.23
C ASN A 91 3.75 -6.87 -13.35
N THR A 92 2.51 -6.49 -13.05
CA THR A 92 1.61 -5.86 -14.03
C THR A 92 1.50 -4.34 -13.85
N ILE A 93 2.08 -3.77 -12.78
CA ILE A 93 2.08 -2.32 -12.54
C ILE A 93 3.18 -1.59 -13.33
N GLY A 94 4.12 -2.33 -13.94
CA GLY A 94 5.22 -1.77 -14.72
C GLY A 94 6.46 -1.38 -13.90
N LEU A 95 6.58 -1.85 -12.66
CA LEU A 95 7.76 -1.68 -11.83
C LEU A 95 8.98 -2.37 -12.47
N LYS A 96 10.15 -1.75 -12.44
CA LYS A 96 11.38 -2.29 -13.07
C LYS A 96 12.59 -2.10 -12.18
N VAL A 97 13.53 -3.05 -12.28
CA VAL A 97 14.87 -2.95 -11.68
C VAL A 97 15.90 -2.44 -12.70
N PRO A 98 16.97 -1.72 -12.28
CA PRO A 98 17.20 -1.24 -10.91
C PRO A 98 16.13 -0.22 -10.49
N PHE A 99 15.76 -0.23 -9.22
CA PHE A 99 14.73 0.70 -8.74
C PHE A 99 15.25 2.14 -8.80
N PRO A 100 14.42 3.09 -9.25
CA PRO A 100 14.76 4.50 -9.14
C PRO A 100 14.97 4.92 -7.67
N VAL A 101 15.89 5.84 -7.46
CA VAL A 101 16.15 6.43 -6.14
C VAL A 101 15.72 7.88 -6.12
N MET A 102 15.32 8.38 -4.95
CA MET A 102 15.00 9.78 -4.76
C MET A 102 15.75 10.37 -3.58
N GLN A 103 16.24 11.61 -3.76
CA GLN A 103 16.95 12.33 -2.72
C GLN A 103 16.00 12.78 -1.61
N SER A 104 16.35 12.49 -0.36
CA SER A 104 15.69 13.04 0.81
C SER A 104 15.97 14.54 0.93
N PRO A 105 14.95 15.41 1.08
CA PRO A 105 15.18 16.83 1.30
C PRO A 105 15.89 17.10 2.63
N ALA A 106 15.78 16.20 3.61
CA ALA A 106 16.33 16.38 4.95
C ALA A 106 17.83 16.03 5.02
N SER A 107 18.24 14.90 4.45
CA SER A 107 19.63 14.40 4.59
C SER A 107 20.49 14.57 3.33
N ARG A 108 19.89 14.81 2.16
CA ARG A 108 20.52 14.75 0.83
C ARG A 108 21.00 13.36 0.40
N ASP A 109 20.74 12.32 1.19
CA ASP A 109 20.95 10.93 0.77
C ASP A 109 19.86 10.49 -0.21
N VAL A 110 20.13 9.44 -0.98
CA VAL A 110 19.18 8.86 -1.93
C VAL A 110 18.62 7.54 -1.40
N TYR A 111 17.32 7.34 -1.62
CA TYR A 111 16.57 6.19 -1.11
C TYR A 111 15.71 5.56 -2.20
N GLU A 112 15.71 4.22 -2.26
CA GLU A 112 14.80 3.41 -3.07
C GLU A 112 13.40 3.37 -2.44
N ILE A 113 13.33 3.21 -1.11
CA ILE A 113 12.08 3.25 -0.35
C ILE A 113 11.93 4.64 0.24
N TYR A 114 11.07 5.44 -0.38
CA TYR A 114 10.91 6.86 -0.05
C TYR A 114 9.73 7.14 0.88
N HIS A 115 8.80 6.20 0.96
CA HIS A 115 7.75 6.18 1.96
C HIS A 115 7.70 4.81 2.63
N SER A 116 7.69 4.76 3.97
CA SER A 116 7.44 3.54 4.74
C SER A 116 6.90 3.93 6.13
N ASN A 117 5.64 3.68 6.36
CA ASN A 117 4.95 3.98 7.62
C ASN A 117 3.72 3.08 7.76
N ILE A 118 3.05 3.26 8.89
CA ILE A 118 1.82 2.59 9.27
C ILE A 118 0.72 3.62 9.34
N HIS A 119 -0.39 3.27 8.70
CA HIS A 119 -1.64 4.01 8.68
C HIS A 119 -2.71 3.21 9.40
N SER A 120 -3.75 3.91 9.87
CA SER A 120 -4.93 3.27 10.43
C SER A 120 -6.19 4.08 10.23
N CYS A 121 -7.31 3.37 10.21
CA CYS A 121 -8.66 3.94 10.20
C CYS A 121 -9.61 3.03 10.99
N GLU A 122 -10.79 3.55 11.31
CA GLU A 122 -11.87 2.76 11.90
C GLU A 122 -12.32 1.65 10.93
N TYR A 123 -12.58 0.46 11.46
CA TYR A 123 -13.13 -0.64 10.67
C TYR A 123 -14.60 -0.34 10.34
N GLY A 124 -14.92 -0.27 9.04
CA GLY A 124 -16.27 0.01 8.55
C GLY A 124 -16.34 -0.02 7.03
N ASP A 125 -17.40 0.58 6.47
CA ASP A 125 -17.68 0.54 5.03
C ASP A 125 -16.72 1.43 4.20
N ASN A 126 -16.09 2.44 4.81
CA ASN A 126 -15.08 3.30 4.17
C ASN A 126 -13.68 2.82 4.57
N ILE A 127 -13.08 1.99 3.73
CA ILE A 127 -11.76 1.39 3.94
C ILE A 127 -10.68 2.41 3.58
N CYS A 128 -9.73 2.63 4.49
CA CYS A 128 -8.55 3.43 4.19
C CYS A 128 -7.54 2.66 3.32
N ASP A 129 -6.92 3.37 2.38
CA ASP A 129 -5.80 2.92 1.57
C ASP A 129 -4.81 4.09 1.33
N ALA A 130 -3.90 3.96 0.35
CA ALA A 130 -2.93 5.01 0.04
C ALA A 130 -3.56 6.32 -0.51
N TYR A 131 -4.82 6.30 -0.93
CA TYR A 131 -5.54 7.42 -1.55
C TYR A 131 -6.72 7.91 -0.72
N ASP A 132 -7.39 6.99 -0.02
CA ASP A 132 -8.50 7.30 0.88
C ASP A 132 -8.04 7.15 2.33
N ASN A 133 -8.15 8.23 3.08
CA ASN A 133 -7.79 8.23 4.49
C ASN A 133 -8.83 7.49 5.37
N GLY A 134 -10.02 7.21 4.84
CA GLY A 134 -11.12 6.61 5.57
C GLY A 134 -11.64 7.50 6.70
N VAL A 135 -12.25 6.88 7.72
CA VAL A 135 -12.74 7.57 8.92
C VAL A 135 -11.77 7.37 10.08
N TYR A 136 -11.54 8.44 10.86
CA TYR A 136 -10.64 8.42 12.02
C TYR A 136 -9.18 8.11 11.65
N VAL A 137 -8.71 8.83 10.62
CA VAL A 137 -7.36 8.75 10.04
C VAL A 137 -6.28 9.02 11.07
N ARG A 138 -5.27 8.16 11.10
CA ARG A 138 -4.12 8.28 11.99
C ARG A 138 -2.82 7.81 11.31
N ASP A 139 -2.12 8.76 10.69
CA ASP A 139 -0.71 8.61 10.27
C ASP A 139 0.19 8.89 11.47
N HIS A 140 0.19 8.00 12.47
CA HIS A 140 0.93 8.24 13.72
C HIS A 140 2.34 7.72 13.72
N THR A 141 2.78 7.04 12.66
CA THR A 141 4.17 6.59 12.59
C THR A 141 4.94 7.50 11.63
N PRO A 142 6.10 8.04 12.06
CA PRO A 142 6.94 8.83 11.18
C PRO A 142 7.34 8.03 9.95
N ASN A 143 7.42 8.73 8.82
CA ASN A 143 7.93 8.14 7.59
C ASN A 143 9.38 7.65 7.79
N LYS A 144 9.67 6.42 7.35
CA LYS A 144 11.00 5.80 7.40
C LYS A 144 11.55 5.62 5.98
N LEU A 145 12.68 6.27 5.70
CA LEU A 145 13.39 6.12 4.43
C LEU A 145 14.38 4.96 4.53
N ALA A 146 14.51 4.16 3.47
CA ALA A 146 15.50 3.09 3.42
C ALA A 146 15.91 2.73 1.99
N ASN A 147 16.95 1.90 1.90
CA ASN A 147 17.32 1.17 0.69
C ASN A 147 17.15 -0.32 0.94
N PHE A 148 16.94 -1.10 -0.12
CA PHE A 148 16.95 -2.55 -0.01
C PHE A 148 18.36 -3.02 0.36
N SER A 149 18.43 -4.02 1.24
CA SER A 149 19.70 -4.67 1.60
C SER A 149 20.23 -5.53 0.44
N ALA A 150 21.44 -6.07 0.60
CA ALA A 150 22.01 -7.04 -0.34
C ALA A 150 21.16 -8.32 -0.54
N ASN A 151 20.24 -8.60 0.39
CA ASN A 151 19.28 -9.70 0.31
C ASN A 151 17.93 -9.26 -0.26
N TYR A 152 17.87 -8.11 -0.92
CA TYR A 152 16.67 -7.58 -1.58
C TYR A 152 15.49 -7.35 -0.63
N SER A 153 15.79 -6.94 0.61
CA SER A 153 14.78 -6.72 1.64
C SER A 153 15.07 -5.50 2.51
N ALA A 154 14.00 -4.92 3.05
CA ALA A 154 14.03 -3.91 4.10
C ALA A 154 12.99 -4.26 5.17
N THR A 155 13.36 -4.07 6.44
CA THR A 155 12.52 -4.41 7.60
C THR A 155 12.44 -3.22 8.55
N TYR A 156 11.27 -3.01 9.12
CA TYR A 156 10.95 -1.90 9.99
C TYR A 156 10.16 -2.39 11.20
N SER A 157 10.23 -1.64 12.29
CA SER A 157 9.36 -1.83 13.45
C SER A 157 9.05 -0.49 14.11
N THR A 158 7.95 -0.43 14.84
CA THR A 158 7.56 0.72 15.68
C THR A 158 6.53 0.27 16.72
N ASN A 159 6.33 1.08 17.74
CA ASN A 159 5.26 0.97 18.72
C ASN A 159 4.56 2.33 18.97
N GLU A 160 4.71 3.28 18.03
CA GLU A 160 4.27 4.67 18.22
C GLU A 160 2.77 4.88 17.93
N LEU A 161 2.13 3.97 17.19
CA LEU A 161 0.71 4.05 16.88
C LEU A 161 -0.14 3.72 18.11
N THR A 162 -0.93 4.68 18.58
CA THR A 162 -1.81 4.53 19.77
C THR A 162 -3.28 4.81 19.44
N PHE A 163 -4.17 4.16 20.18
CA PHE A 163 -5.63 4.28 20.02
C PHE A 163 -6.27 4.78 21.31
N PRO A 164 -6.86 5.99 21.35
CA PRO A 164 -7.39 6.59 22.58
C PRO A 164 -8.82 6.12 22.91
N ARG A 165 -9.39 5.21 22.13
CA ARG A 165 -10.71 4.62 22.35
C ARG A 165 -10.74 3.17 21.93
N ALA A 166 -11.60 2.40 22.59
CA ALA A 166 -11.92 1.05 22.19
C ALA A 166 -12.59 1.02 20.81
N GLY A 167 -12.46 -0.11 20.11
CA GLY A 167 -13.03 -0.30 18.78
C GLY A 167 -12.24 -1.29 17.93
N LYS A 168 -12.76 -1.57 16.73
CA LYS A 168 -12.05 -2.36 15.72
C LYS A 168 -11.45 -1.40 14.70
N PHE A 169 -10.18 -1.60 14.37
CA PHE A 169 -9.44 -0.74 13.45
C PHE A 169 -8.79 -1.55 12.35
N ILE A 170 -8.70 -0.93 11.17
CA ILE A 170 -7.83 -1.37 10.09
C ILE A 170 -6.48 -0.72 10.32
N VAL A 171 -5.42 -1.50 10.21
CA VAL A 171 -4.04 -1.03 10.27
C VAL A 171 -3.33 -1.58 9.04
N PHE A 172 -2.54 -0.76 8.36
CA PHE A 172 -1.79 -1.21 7.20
C PHE A 172 -0.40 -0.60 7.16
N ALA A 173 0.55 -1.40 6.69
CA ALA A 173 1.87 -0.91 6.32
C ALA A 173 1.81 -0.39 4.89
N HIS A 174 2.24 0.85 4.68
CA HIS A 174 2.31 1.49 3.37
C HIS A 174 3.75 1.75 3.01
N ILE A 175 4.13 1.37 1.79
CA ILE A 175 5.43 1.67 1.22
C ILE A 175 5.26 2.33 -0.14
N ALA A 176 6.10 3.33 -0.44
CA ALA A 176 6.16 3.94 -1.76
C ALA A 176 7.59 4.01 -2.30
N LEU A 177 7.74 3.60 -3.55
CA LEU A 177 8.98 3.68 -4.33
C LEU A 177 8.85 4.80 -5.38
N PRO A 178 9.92 5.55 -5.68
CA PRO A 178 9.95 6.47 -6.81
C PRO A 178 9.78 5.73 -8.14
N GLY A 179 9.11 6.38 -9.09
CA GLY A 179 9.04 5.94 -10.48
C GLY A 179 10.24 6.39 -11.32
N ALA A 180 10.20 6.07 -12.61
CA ALA A 180 11.27 6.38 -13.56
C ALA A 180 11.46 7.90 -13.75
N ASN A 181 10.45 8.70 -13.40
CA ASN A 181 10.48 10.15 -13.41
C ASN A 181 9.92 10.73 -12.10
N ALA A 182 10.12 12.03 -11.88
CA ALA A 182 9.76 12.70 -10.62
C ALA A 182 8.24 12.78 -10.36
N SER A 183 7.42 12.47 -11.35
CA SER A 183 5.96 12.51 -11.32
C SER A 183 5.34 11.11 -11.38
N GLU A 184 6.11 10.07 -11.06
CA GLU A 184 5.63 8.70 -10.98
C GLU A 184 6.05 8.10 -9.63
N ARG A 185 5.19 7.26 -9.08
CA ARG A 185 5.46 6.47 -7.87
C ARG A 185 4.73 5.13 -7.94
N PHE A 186 5.23 4.19 -7.15
CA PHE A 186 4.63 2.89 -6.94
C PHE A 186 4.30 2.73 -5.47
N ASP A 187 3.04 2.45 -5.17
CA ASP A 187 2.51 2.31 -3.81
C ASP A 187 2.20 0.85 -3.53
N PHE A 188 2.43 0.42 -2.28
CA PHE A 188 2.23 -0.94 -1.82
C PHE A 188 1.62 -0.94 -0.43
N ALA A 189 0.59 -1.73 -0.21
CA ALA A 189 -0.06 -1.85 1.09
C ALA A 189 -0.35 -3.29 1.46
N VAL A 190 -0.28 -3.58 2.75
CA VAL A 190 -0.70 -4.86 3.34
C VAL A 190 -1.42 -4.60 4.66
N TYR A 191 -2.50 -5.33 4.91
CA TYR A 191 -3.48 -4.97 5.92
C TYR A 191 -3.55 -5.99 7.06
N ARG A 192 -3.91 -5.48 8.24
CA ARG A 192 -4.32 -6.24 9.44
C ARG A 192 -5.53 -5.56 10.05
N THR A 193 -6.28 -6.31 10.86
CA THR A 193 -7.24 -5.74 11.80
C THR A 193 -6.73 -5.88 13.22
N ILE A 194 -7.05 -4.90 14.06
CA ILE A 194 -6.83 -4.97 15.50
C ILE A 194 -8.14 -4.68 16.25
N THR A 195 -8.25 -5.22 17.46
CA THR A 195 -9.32 -4.89 18.41
C THR A 195 -8.74 -4.19 19.62
N VAL A 196 -9.18 -2.96 19.88
CA VAL A 196 -8.75 -2.17 21.03
C VAL A 196 -9.82 -2.24 22.12
N ALA A 197 -9.43 -2.60 23.35
CA ALA A 197 -10.33 -2.79 24.48
C ALA A 197 -9.76 -2.25 25.80
#